data_AF-A0A485C8Q2-F1
#
_entry.id   AF-A0A485C8Q2-F1
#
_cell.length_a   1.000
_cell.length_b   1.000
_cell.length_c   1.000
_cell.angle_alpha   90.00
_cell.angle_beta   90.00
_cell.angle_gamma   90.00
#
_symmetry.space_group_name_H-M   'P 1'
#
loop_
_entity.id
_entity.type
_entity.pdbx_description
1 polymer ?
#
loop_
_entity_poly.entity_id
_entity_poly.type
_entity_poly.pdbx_seq_one_letter_code
_entity_poly.pdbx_strand_id
1 'polypeptide(L)'
;MEQLRTELSHLLGEKLSRVECISEKPSSALWSLYDAQGNPLPLLARSFTTPGVARQLAWKISMLARSGTARMPVVYGVLTHEEHPGRTCC
;
A
#
# COMPACT_ATOMS: atom_id res chain seq x y z
N MET A 1 7.24 1.20 -11.79
CA MET A 1 6.49 0.00 -11.32
C MET A 1 7.36 -1.03 -10.61
N GLU A 2 8.53 -1.40 -11.12
CA GLU A 2 9.38 -2.43 -10.50
C GLU A 2 9.82 -2.12 -9.06
N GLN A 3 10.17 -0.86 -8.77
CA GLN A 3 10.59 -0.46 -7.42
C GLN A 3 9.50 -0.73 -6.37
N LEU A 4 8.26 -0.30 -6.62
CA LEU A 4 7.13 -0.54 -5.72
C LEU A 4 6.90 -2.04 -5.48
N ARG A 5 6.99 -2.86 -6.54
CA ARG A 5 6.88 -4.32 -6.43
C ARG A 5 7.97 -4.90 -5.53
N THR A 6 9.21 -4.45 -5.69
CA THR A 6 10.36 -4.91 -4.89
C THR A 6 10.22 -4.51 -3.42
N GLU A 7 9.85 -3.26 -3.14
CA GLU A 7 9.66 -2.76 -1.77
C GLU A 7 8.52 -3.48 -1.05
N LEU A 8 7.39 -3.68 -1.73
CA LEU A 8 6.27 -4.45 -1.19
C LEU A 8 6.64 -5.92 -1.00
N SER A 9 7.40 -6.52 -1.91
CA SER A 9 7.88 -7.90 -1.75
C SER A 9 8.76 -8.02 -0.50
N HIS A 10 9.65 -7.05 -0.27
CA HIS A 10 10.49 -7.01 0.92
C HIS A 10 9.70 -6.82 2.21
N LEU A 11 8.72 -5.89 2.20
CA LEU A 11 7.85 -5.65 3.37
C LEU A 11 7.02 -6.88 3.75
N LEU A 12 6.51 -7.60 2.75
CA LEU A 12 5.66 -8.77 2.96
C LEU A 12 6.47 -10.04 3.26
N GLY A 13 7.78 -10.04 2.98
CA GLY A 13 8.62 -11.24 3.08
C GLY A 13 8.31 -12.28 2.01
N GLU A 14 7.60 -11.91 0.94
CA GLU A 14 7.15 -12.78 -0.13
C GLU A 14 7.42 -12.15 -1.50
N LYS A 15 7.71 -12.96 -2.52
CA LYS A 15 7.94 -12.47 -3.88
C LYS A 15 6.61 -12.15 -4.56
N LEU A 16 6.41 -10.90 -4.97
CA LEU A 16 5.27 -10.51 -5.79
C LEU A 16 5.56 -10.70 -7.28
N SER A 17 4.66 -11.37 -8.00
CA SER A 17 4.74 -11.48 -9.46
C SER A 17 4.30 -10.21 -10.15
N ARG A 18 3.19 -9.62 -9.68
CA ARG A 18 2.53 -8.47 -10.30
C ARG A 18 1.96 -7.53 -9.25
N VAL A 19 1.93 -6.25 -9.60
CA VAL A 19 1.21 -5.19 -8.88
C VAL A 19 0.42 -4.42 -9.92
N GLU A 20 -0.88 -4.26 -9.70
CA GLU A 20 -1.79 -3.66 -10.67
C GLU A 20 -2.55 -2.47 -10.05
N CYS A 21 -2.57 -1.34 -10.76
CA CYS A 21 -3.29 -0.15 -10.30
C CYS A 21 -4.78 -0.36 -10.52
N ILE A 22 -5.56 -0.34 -9.44
CA ILE A 22 -7.02 -0.52 -9.50
C ILE A 22 -7.78 0.78 -9.24
N SER A 23 -7.11 1.79 -8.68
CA SER A 23 -7.69 3.13 -8.53
C SER A 23 -6.59 4.17 -8.43
N GLU A 24 -6.70 5.21 -9.25
CA GLU A 24 -5.81 6.36 -9.19
C GLU A 24 -6.59 7.62 -8.87
N LYS A 25 -6.03 8.42 -7.97
CA LYS A 25 -6.53 9.74 -7.57
C LYS A 25 -5.36 10.73 -7.55
N PRO A 26 -5.61 12.05 -7.60
CA PRO A 26 -4.55 13.05 -7.70
C PRO A 26 -3.44 12.95 -6.64
N SER A 27 -3.75 12.44 -5.45
CA SER A 27 -2.80 12.32 -4.33
C SER A 27 -2.60 10.89 -3.82
N SER A 28 -3.23 9.88 -4.44
CA SER A 28 -3.10 8.50 -3.99
C SER A 28 -3.41 7.49 -5.08
N ALA A 29 -2.72 6.35 -5.09
CA ALA A 29 -3.06 5.20 -5.90
C ALA A 29 -3.31 3.97 -5.02
N LEU A 30 -4.19 3.09 -5.47
CA LEU A 30 -4.53 1.82 -4.83
C LEU A 30 -4.16 0.67 -5.77
N TRP A 31 -3.54 -0.35 -5.20
CA TRP A 31 -2.92 -1.43 -5.96
C TRP A 31 -3.38 -2.79 -5.45
N SER A 32 -3.72 -3.69 -6.37
CA SER A 32 -3.86 -5.12 -6.08
C SER A 32 -2.51 -5.82 -6.23
N LEU A 33 -2.26 -6.81 -5.37
CA LEU A 33 -1.00 -7.55 -5.30
C LEU A 33 -1.22 -9.00 -5.69
N TYR A 34 -0.23 -9.58 -6.38
CA TYR A 34 -0.26 -10.98 -6.81
C TYR A 34 0.98 -11.71 -6.31
N ASP A 35 0.79 -12.90 -5.78
CA ASP A 35 1.86 -13.78 -5.27
C ASP A 35 2.80 -14.23 -6.41
N ALA A 36 3.83 -15.00 -6.10
CA ALA A 36 4.80 -15.48 -7.08
C ALA A 36 4.19 -16.38 -8.17
N GLN A 37 3.06 -17.04 -7.86
CA GLN A 37 2.33 -17.95 -8.74
C GLN A 37 1.30 -17.19 -9.60
N GLY A 38 1.06 -15.91 -9.33
CA GLY A 38 0.11 -15.07 -10.05
C GLY A 38 -1.31 -15.09 -9.45
N ASN A 39 -1.52 -15.63 -8.25
CA ASN A 39 -2.81 -15.56 -7.58
C ASN A 39 -2.97 -14.21 -6.87
N PRO A 40 -4.19 -13.66 -6.80
CA PRO A 40 -4.45 -12.43 -6.08
C PRO A 40 -4.26 -12.64 -4.57
N LEU A 41 -3.48 -11.75 -3.95
CA LEU A 41 -3.40 -11.68 -2.49
C LEU A 41 -4.62 -10.90 -1.95
N PRO A 42 -5.15 -11.27 -0.78
CA PRO A 42 -6.21 -10.51 -0.09
C PRO A 42 -5.65 -9.24 0.59
N LEU A 43 -4.73 -8.54 -0.09
CA LEU A 43 -4.00 -7.38 0.37
C LEU A 43 -4.03 -6.29 -0.69
N LEU A 44 -4.12 -5.05 -0.21
CA LEU A 44 -4.05 -3.87 -1.04
C LEU A 44 -2.88 -3.01 -0.58
N ALA A 45 -2.13 -2.47 -1.53
CA ALA A 45 -1.18 -1.40 -1.24
C ALA A 45 -1.82 -0.06 -1.59
N ARG A 46 -1.59 0.96 -0.76
CA ARG A 46 -2.03 2.32 -1.03
C ARG A 46 -0.86 3.28 -0.92
N SER A 47 -0.55 3.96 -2.01
CA SER A 47 0.52 4.96 -2.07
C SER A 47 -0.06 6.37 -1.99
N PHE A 48 0.74 7.30 -1.50
CA PHE A 48 0.39 8.72 -1.38
C PHE A 48 1.55 9.56 -1.89
N THR A 49 1.24 10.64 -2.61
CA THR A 49 2.28 11.57 -3.11
C THR A 49 2.75 12.54 -2.03
N THR A 50 1.92 12.79 -1.02
CA THR A 50 2.22 13.68 0.11
C THR A 50 2.85 12.87 1.25
N PRO A 51 4.06 13.25 1.72
CA PRO A 51 4.70 12.61 2.86
C PRO A 51 3.83 12.66 4.13
N GLY A 52 3.98 11.65 4.99
CA GLY A 52 3.27 11.59 6.28
C GLY A 52 1.79 11.17 6.21
N VAL A 53 1.11 11.32 5.07
CA VAL A 53 -0.31 10.94 4.93
C VAL A 53 -0.54 9.45 5.16
N ALA A 54 0.33 8.58 4.63
CA ALA A 54 0.26 7.13 4.84
C ALA A 54 0.32 6.77 6.34
N ARG A 55 1.26 7.39 7.07
CA ARG A 55 1.43 7.20 8.52
C ARG A 55 0.23 7.71 9.31
N GLN A 56 -0.28 8.90 8.97
CA GLN A 56 -1.48 9.45 9.61
C GLN A 56 -2.70 8.56 9.38
N LEU A 57 -2.88 8.04 8.16
CA LEU A 57 -3.99 7.12 7.86
C LEU A 57 -3.86 5.83 8.66
N ALA A 58 -2.68 5.21 8.70
CA ALA A 58 -2.44 4.00 9.47
C ALA A 58 -2.71 4.20 10.97
N TRP A 59 -2.33 5.36 11.52
CA TRP A 59 -2.65 5.72 12.90
C TRP A 59 -4.16 5.87 13.12
N LYS A 60 -4.88 6.58 12.22
CA LYS A 60 -6.34 6.73 12.30
C LYS A 60 -7.05 5.37 12.27
N ILE A 61 -6.65 4.48 11.36
CA ILE A 61 -7.20 3.12 11.26
C ILE A 61 -6.93 2.35 12.55
N SER A 62 -5.71 2.41 13.08
CA SER A 62 -5.36 1.76 14.35
C SER A 62 -6.16 2.29 15.54
N MET A 63 -6.40 3.60 15.61
CA MET A 63 -7.25 4.21 16.63
C MET A 63 -8.69 3.70 16.52
N LEU A 64 -9.27 3.77 15.32
CA LEU A 64 -10.64 3.30 15.05
C LEU A 64 -10.80 1.80 15.30
N ALA A 65 -9.76 0.99 15.05
CA ALA A 65 -9.78 -0.44 15.32
C ALA A 65 -9.88 -0.75 16.82
N ARG A 66 -9.35 0.12 17.69
CA ARG A 66 -9.36 -0.06 19.14
C ARG A 66 -10.58 0.53 19.83
N SER A 67 -11.06 1.68 19.37
CA SER A 67 -12.11 2.45 20.08
C SER A 67 -13.35 2.74 19.25
N GLY A 68 -13.38 2.33 17.98
CA GLY A 68 -14.52 2.55 17.09
C GLY A 68 -15.51 1.39 17.12
N THR A 69 -16.71 1.65 16.60
CA THR A 69 -17.77 0.65 16.42
C THR A 69 -17.72 -0.02 15.04
N ALA A 70 -16.94 0.53 14.11
CA ALA A 70 -16.79 0.01 12.76
C ALA A 70 -15.60 -0.96 12.65
N ARG A 71 -15.79 -2.04 11.90
CA ARG A 71 -14.71 -2.98 11.54
C ARG A 71 -13.67 -2.25 10.69
N MET A 72 -12.44 -2.16 11.21
CA MET A 72 -11.33 -1.55 10.51
C MET A 72 -10.49 -2.59 9.76
N PRO A 73 -9.92 -2.25 8.59
CA PRO A 73 -8.94 -3.09 7.94
C PRO A 73 -7.64 -3.12 8.76
N VAL A 74 -6.91 -4.23 8.67
CA VAL A 74 -5.59 -4.37 9.29
C VAL A 74 -4.55 -3.68 8.40
N VAL A 75 -3.68 -2.89 9.02
CA VAL A 75 -2.51 -2.30 8.35
C VAL A 75 -1.31 -3.18 8.64
N TYR A 76 -0.79 -3.86 7.61
CA TYR A 76 0.35 -4.78 7.73
C TYR A 76 1.69 -4.05 7.80
N GLY A 77 1.78 -2.87 7.19
CA GLY A 77 2.98 -2.06 7.22
C GLY A 77 2.78 -0.69 6.59
N VAL A 78 3.70 0.23 6.90
CA VAL A 78 3.76 1.56 6.28
C VAL A 78 5.19 1.77 5.84
N LEU A 79 5.37 2.07 4.56
CA LEU A 79 6.65 2.47 3.98
C LEU A 79 6.62 3.98 3.74
N THR A 80 7.70 4.65 4.11
CA THR A 80 7.90 6.08 3.82
C THR A 80 9.20 6.21 3.06
N HIS A 81 9.14 6.76 1.85
CA HIS A 81 10.31 7.13 1.07
C HIS A 81 10.58 8.62 1.26
N GLU A 82 11.83 8.96 1.57
CA GLU A 82 12.33 10.35 1.55
C GLU A 82 12.57 10.82 0.10
N GLU A 83 12.82 9.90 -0.82
CA GLU A 83 13.03 10.18 -2.24
C GLU A 83 11.76 9.84 -3.04
N HIS A 84 11.12 10.85 -3.62
CA HIS A 84 9.95 10.72 -4.49
C HIS A 84 10.30 9.92 -5.74
N PRO A 85 9.80 8.68 -5.95
CA PRO A 85 9.72 8.17 -7.30
C PRO A 85 8.63 9.01 -7.98
N GLY A 86 8.99 9.68 -9.07
CA GLY A 86 8.06 10.47 -9.87
C GLY A 86 6.78 9.69 -10.23
N ARG A 87 5.75 10.45 -10.61
CA ARG A 87 4.37 10.03 -10.99
C ARG A 87 4.26 8.51 -11.23
N THR A 88 3.56 7.83 -10.32
CA THR A 88 3.63 6.38 -10.17
C THR A 88 2.78 5.57 -11.15
N CYS A 89 2.04 6.25 -12.03
CA CYS A 89 1.16 5.64 -13.01
C CYS A 89 1.38 6.25 -14.41
N CYS A 90 2.60 6.15 -14.93
CA CYS A 90 2.95 6.39 -16.33
C CYS A 90 3.98 5.34 -16.75
#